data_AF-A0A178WAS2-F1
#
_entry.id   AF-A0A178WAS2-F1
#
_cell.length_a   1.000
_cell.length_b   1.000
_cell.length_c   1.000
_cell.angle_alpha   90.00
_cell.angle_beta   90.00
_cell.angle_gamma   90.00
#
_symmetry.space_group_name_H-M   'P 1'
#
loop_
_entity.id
_entity.type
_entity.pdbx_description
1 polymer ?
#
loop_
_entity_poly.entity_id
_entity_poly.type
_entity_poly.pdbx_seq_one_letter_code
_entity_poly.pdbx_strand_id
1 'polypeptide(L)'
;MPYMTTDPKEVSGKSFDYIVVGGGTAGCSLAATLSEKYSVLVIERGGSPFGDPLVEDKKYYGYSLINTDEYSSVAQSFTSVDGIKNHRGRVLGGSSAINGGFYSRASDEFVKKAGWDKDLVQESYKWVESKVVFMPELTRWQSIVQFGFLEAGFYPYNGYSLEHTQGTKIGGSIFDQCGKRHTSADLLGYGKPNCITVLLNATVKSIIFDANKTRAVGVRFMESDGNSSKSYKVHVEQHRGEVILAAGARESSQ
;
A
#
# COMPACT_ATOMS: atom_id res chain seq x y z
N MET A 1 13.40 10.32 4.34
CA MET A 1 13.29 11.08 3.07
C MET A 1 12.77 12.49 3.40
N PRO A 2 13.10 13.53 2.62
CA PRO A 2 12.84 14.93 3.00
C PRO A 2 11.34 15.29 3.13
N TYR A 3 10.45 14.48 2.55
CA TYR A 3 9.00 14.66 2.60
C TYR A 3 8.29 13.86 3.71
N MET A 4 9.03 13.17 4.59
CA MET A 4 8.47 12.37 5.67
C MET A 4 8.69 13.02 7.03
N THR A 5 7.67 13.00 7.87
CA THR A 5 7.72 13.51 9.25
C THR A 5 6.99 12.57 10.21
N THR A 6 7.41 12.61 11.47
CA THR A 6 6.72 11.97 12.60
C THR A 6 6.15 13.00 13.57
N ASP A 7 6.40 14.30 13.37
CA ASP A 7 5.86 15.34 14.25
C ASP A 7 4.47 15.78 13.77
N PRO A 8 3.38 15.45 14.49
CA PRO A 8 2.04 15.85 14.11
C PRO A 8 1.86 17.38 14.05
N LYS A 9 2.69 18.16 14.76
CA LYS A 9 2.62 19.63 14.75
C LYS A 9 3.03 20.22 13.41
N GLU A 10 3.83 19.52 12.61
CA GLU A 10 4.24 20.01 11.29
C GLU A 10 3.08 20.04 10.29
N VAL A 11 2.01 19.27 10.52
CA VAL A 11 0.83 19.23 9.63
C VAL A 11 -0.45 19.72 10.31
N SER A 12 -0.48 19.76 11.65
CA SER A 12 -1.64 20.22 12.42
C SER A 12 -2.02 21.65 12.07
N GLY A 13 -3.30 21.87 11.75
CA GLY A 13 -3.86 23.18 11.40
C GLY A 13 -3.58 23.63 9.97
N LYS A 14 -2.79 22.88 9.19
CA LYS A 14 -2.55 23.17 7.77
C LYS A 14 -3.71 22.70 6.88
N SER A 15 -3.65 23.14 5.62
CA SER A 15 -4.52 22.73 4.55
C SER A 15 -3.72 22.08 3.42
N PHE A 16 -4.31 21.08 2.77
CA PHE A 16 -3.77 20.39 1.60
C PHE A 16 -4.87 20.25 0.55
N ASP A 17 -4.51 20.14 -0.73
CA ASP A 17 -5.50 19.83 -1.76
C ASP A 17 -6.07 18.42 -1.55
N TYR A 18 -5.23 17.44 -1.21
CA TYR A 18 -5.66 16.08 -0.94
C TYR A 18 -5.11 15.54 0.38
N ILE A 19 -5.97 14.87 1.15
CA ILE A 19 -5.57 14.07 2.30
C ILE A 19 -5.85 12.60 2.00
N VAL A 20 -4.80 11.80 1.92
CA VAL A 20 -4.86 10.34 1.75
C VAL A 20 -4.71 9.68 3.12
N VAL A 21 -5.77 9.02 3.59
CA VAL A 21 -5.78 8.30 4.87
C VAL A 21 -5.32 6.87 4.63
N GLY A 22 -4.10 6.54 5.06
CA GLY A 22 -3.45 5.24 4.86
C GLY A 22 -2.42 5.29 3.73
N GLY A 23 -1.15 5.15 4.09
CA GLY A 23 -0.02 5.04 3.17
C GLY A 23 0.19 3.60 2.71
N GLY A 24 -0.88 2.93 2.28
CA GLY A 24 -0.88 1.52 1.90
C GLY A 24 -0.60 1.26 0.42
N THR A 25 -0.99 0.08 -0.06
CA THR A 25 -0.78 -0.37 -1.45
C THR A 25 -1.37 0.59 -2.47
N ALA A 26 -2.62 1.03 -2.29
CA ALA A 26 -3.27 2.01 -3.16
C ALA A 26 -2.95 3.46 -2.77
N GLY A 27 -2.79 3.75 -1.48
CA GLY A 27 -2.57 5.10 -0.98
C GLY A 27 -1.26 5.71 -1.47
N CYS A 28 -0.18 4.93 -1.53
CA CYS A 28 1.11 5.42 -1.99
C CYS A 28 1.12 5.82 -3.47
N SER A 29 0.58 4.97 -4.35
CA SER A 29 0.53 5.26 -5.79
C SER A 29 -0.41 6.45 -6.07
N LEU A 30 -1.57 6.48 -5.42
CA LEU A 30 -2.50 7.61 -5.53
C LEU A 30 -1.85 8.93 -5.11
N ALA A 31 -1.16 8.94 -3.97
CA ALA A 31 -0.50 10.15 -3.48
C ALA A 31 0.62 10.62 -4.41
N ALA A 32 1.41 9.69 -4.96
CA ALA A 32 2.42 10.00 -5.95
C ALA A 32 1.81 10.68 -7.19
N THR A 33 0.73 10.12 -7.75
CA THR A 33 0.02 10.71 -8.90
C THR A 33 -0.57 12.09 -8.60
N LEU A 34 -1.28 12.25 -7.48
CA LEU A 34 -1.89 13.53 -7.11
C LEU A 34 -0.83 14.62 -6.88
N SER A 35 0.33 14.25 -6.32
CA SER A 35 1.42 15.18 -6.01
C SER A 35 2.03 15.85 -7.24
N GLU A 36 1.82 15.32 -8.45
CA GLU A 36 2.33 15.94 -9.68
C GLU A 36 1.80 17.37 -9.88
N LYS A 37 0.56 17.63 -9.41
CA LYS A 37 -0.14 18.90 -9.61
C LYS A 37 -0.62 19.57 -8.33
N TYR A 38 -0.74 18.80 -7.24
CA TYR A 38 -1.44 19.24 -6.04
C TYR A 38 -0.62 18.98 -4.77
N SER A 39 -0.92 19.71 -3.70
CA SER A 39 -0.38 19.43 -2.37
C SER A 39 -1.10 18.24 -1.73
N VAL A 40 -0.35 17.22 -1.32
CA VAL A 40 -0.89 15.96 -0.81
C VAL A 40 -0.31 15.65 0.57
N LEU A 41 -1.18 15.36 1.53
CA LEU A 41 -0.81 14.76 2.80
C LEU A 41 -1.22 13.28 2.82
N VAL A 42 -0.26 12.40 3.07
CA VAL A 42 -0.50 11.00 3.41
C VAL A 42 -0.39 10.85 4.92
N ILE A 43 -1.39 10.25 5.57
CA ILE A 43 -1.34 9.93 7.00
C ILE A 43 -1.31 8.41 7.16
N GLU A 44 -0.19 7.88 7.67
CA GLU A 44 0.01 6.46 7.90
C GLU A 44 0.17 6.17 9.39
N ARG A 45 -0.55 5.15 9.87
CA ARG A 45 -0.57 4.80 11.28
C ARG A 45 0.70 4.07 11.73
N GLY A 46 1.38 3.39 10.81
CA GLY A 46 2.65 2.70 11.05
C GLY A 46 3.89 3.56 10.79
N GLY A 47 5.05 2.93 11.00
CA GLY A 47 6.36 3.53 10.77
C GLY A 47 6.84 3.43 9.32
N SER A 48 8.12 3.74 9.11
CA SER A 48 8.80 3.62 7.82
C SER A 48 9.28 2.18 7.58
N PRO A 49 9.15 1.62 6.36
CA PRO A 49 9.71 0.32 6.01
C PRO A 49 11.23 0.39 5.73
N PHE A 50 11.74 1.57 5.39
CA PHE A 50 13.11 1.75 4.92
C PHE A 50 14.13 1.50 6.03
N GLY A 51 15.09 0.62 5.75
CA GLY A 51 16.13 0.21 6.70
C GLY A 51 15.70 -0.90 7.66
N ASP A 52 14.47 -1.44 7.55
CA ASP A 52 14.03 -2.61 8.32
C ASP A 52 14.27 -3.90 7.51
N PRO A 53 15.24 -4.75 7.89
CA PRO A 53 15.51 -6.00 7.20
C PRO A 53 14.33 -7.00 7.23
N LEU A 54 13.46 -6.92 8.24
CA LEU A 54 12.28 -7.79 8.35
C LEU A 54 11.20 -7.45 7.31
N VAL A 55 11.32 -6.27 6.69
CA VAL A 55 10.49 -5.82 5.58
C VAL A 55 11.23 -5.94 4.26
N GLU A 56 12.44 -5.38 4.19
CA GLU A 56 13.16 -5.16 2.93
C GLU A 56 13.88 -6.40 2.39
N ASP A 57 14.28 -7.37 3.21
CA ASP A 57 15.07 -8.52 2.73
C ASP A 57 14.21 -9.80 2.65
N LYS A 58 14.12 -10.36 1.44
CA LYS A 58 13.42 -11.61 1.13
C LYS A 58 13.81 -12.76 2.06
N LYS A 59 15.06 -12.79 2.52
CA LYS A 59 15.57 -13.81 3.45
C LYS A 59 14.79 -13.85 4.77
N TYR A 60 14.25 -12.72 5.21
CA TYR A 60 13.48 -12.59 6.44
C TYR A 60 11.96 -12.57 6.20
N TYR A 61 11.51 -12.92 5.00
CA TYR A 61 10.07 -12.98 4.70
C TYR A 61 9.32 -13.86 5.72
N GLY A 62 8.24 -13.30 6.27
CA GLY A 62 7.38 -13.96 7.25
C GLY A 62 7.80 -13.76 8.71
N TYR A 63 9.03 -13.33 9.01
CA TYR A 63 9.48 -13.13 10.39
C TYR A 63 8.69 -12.03 11.11
N SER A 64 8.33 -10.96 10.39
CA SER A 64 7.47 -9.88 10.90
C SER A 64 6.04 -10.32 11.23
N LEU A 65 5.64 -11.54 10.88
CA LEU A 65 4.32 -12.10 11.15
C LEU A 65 4.29 -13.01 12.39
N ILE A 66 5.45 -13.36 12.97
CA ILE A 66 5.52 -14.35 14.05
C ILE A 66 4.97 -13.78 15.36
N ASN A 67 5.48 -12.62 15.76
CA ASN A 67 5.06 -11.91 16.96
C ASN A 67 4.75 -10.46 16.58
N THR A 68 3.50 -10.05 16.75
CA THR A 68 3.06 -8.69 16.40
C THR A 68 2.63 -7.94 17.65
N ASP A 69 3.21 -6.78 17.87
CA ASP A 69 2.72 -5.77 18.79
C ASP A 69 1.76 -4.80 18.07
N GLU A 70 0.73 -4.35 18.77
CA GLU A 70 -0.34 -3.52 18.19
C GLU A 70 0.15 -2.14 17.72
N TYR A 71 1.20 -1.59 18.35
CA TYR A 71 1.62 -0.19 18.17
C TYR A 71 3.00 -0.02 17.53
N SER A 72 3.82 -1.06 17.49
CA SER A 72 5.20 -0.96 16.99
C SER A 72 5.50 -1.89 15.82
N SER A 73 4.77 -3.00 15.66
CA SER A 73 5.05 -3.94 14.59
C SER A 73 4.54 -3.47 13.22
N VAL A 74 5.30 -3.83 12.18
CA VAL A 74 4.96 -3.58 10.77
C VAL A 74 3.78 -4.41 10.27
N ALA A 75 3.45 -5.47 11.00
CA ALA A 75 2.24 -6.27 10.81
C ALA A 75 1.38 -6.22 12.06
N GLN A 76 0.06 -6.26 11.87
CA GLN A 76 -0.92 -6.43 12.94
C GLN A 76 -1.68 -7.73 12.71
N SER A 77 -1.64 -8.64 13.68
CA SER A 77 -2.47 -9.83 13.67
C SER A 77 -3.91 -9.53 14.08
N PHE A 78 -4.84 -10.34 13.59
CA PHE A 78 -6.24 -10.34 14.01
C PHE A 78 -6.85 -11.71 13.77
N THR A 79 -7.99 -11.98 14.40
CA THR A 79 -8.78 -13.20 14.17
C THR A 79 -10.12 -12.81 13.58
N SER A 80 -10.58 -13.51 12.53
CA SER A 80 -11.95 -13.31 12.01
C SER A 80 -12.98 -13.81 13.02
N VAL A 81 -14.25 -13.46 12.79
CA VAL A 81 -15.37 -13.98 13.60
C VAL A 81 -15.50 -15.51 13.49
N ASP A 82 -14.97 -16.10 12.42
CA ASP A 82 -14.90 -17.56 12.20
C ASP A 82 -13.72 -18.23 12.93
N GLY A 83 -12.91 -17.47 13.68
CA GLY A 83 -11.76 -18.00 14.41
C GLY A 83 -10.47 -18.15 13.57
N ILE A 84 -10.42 -17.61 12.35
CA ILE A 84 -9.25 -17.71 11.47
C ILE A 84 -8.28 -16.57 11.74
N LYS A 85 -7.04 -16.91 12.13
CA LYS A 85 -5.95 -15.94 12.31
C LYS A 85 -5.50 -15.38 10.96
N ASN A 86 -5.27 -14.07 10.92
CA ASN A 86 -4.84 -13.36 9.73
C ASN A 86 -4.00 -12.13 10.11
N HIS A 87 -3.38 -11.49 9.12
CA HIS A 87 -2.48 -10.35 9.30
C HIS A 87 -2.79 -9.21 8.33
N ARG A 88 -2.37 -8.01 8.69
CA ARG A 88 -2.40 -6.82 7.82
C ARG A 88 -1.18 -5.94 8.04
N GLY A 89 -0.81 -5.15 7.03
CA GLY A 89 0.25 -4.17 7.17
C GLY A 89 -0.11 -3.04 8.15
N ARG A 90 0.90 -2.57 8.88
CA ARG A 90 0.89 -1.40 9.76
C ARG A 90 2.25 -0.69 9.63
N VAL A 91 2.53 -0.26 8.41
CA VAL A 91 3.79 0.35 7.99
C VAL A 91 3.51 1.09 6.69
N LEU A 92 4.25 2.15 6.38
CA LEU A 92 4.20 2.76 5.06
C LEU A 92 4.50 1.71 3.98
N GLY A 93 3.71 1.69 2.91
CA GLY A 93 3.63 0.59 1.95
C GLY A 93 2.49 -0.40 2.23
N GLY A 94 1.92 -0.37 3.44
CA GLY A 94 0.83 -1.24 3.87
C GLY A 94 1.14 -2.72 3.70
N SER A 95 0.15 -3.51 3.28
CA SER A 95 0.34 -4.95 3.13
C SER A 95 1.33 -5.36 2.03
N SER A 96 1.74 -4.44 1.13
CA SER A 96 2.81 -4.75 0.16
C SER A 96 4.18 -4.95 0.84
N ALA A 97 4.36 -4.39 2.04
CA ALA A 97 5.57 -4.53 2.84
C ALA A 97 5.70 -5.91 3.51
N ILE A 98 4.59 -6.65 3.68
CA ILE A 98 4.59 -7.91 4.44
C ILE A 98 4.13 -9.13 3.62
N ASN A 99 3.70 -8.94 2.36
CA ASN A 99 3.16 -10.02 1.54
C ASN A 99 4.25 -10.94 0.94
N GLY A 100 3.82 -12.00 0.26
CA GLY A 100 4.70 -12.95 -0.43
C GLY A 100 5.34 -12.45 -1.73
N GLY A 101 5.10 -11.20 -2.10
CA GLY A 101 5.79 -10.49 -3.17
C GLY A 101 5.43 -10.89 -4.61
N PHE A 102 4.49 -11.81 -4.82
CA PHE A 102 4.01 -12.15 -6.15
C PHE A 102 3.23 -11.01 -6.80
N TYR A 103 3.45 -10.76 -8.09
CA TYR A 103 2.75 -9.75 -8.88
C TYR A 103 2.08 -10.38 -10.11
N SER A 104 0.82 -10.01 -10.32
CA SER A 104 0.03 -10.31 -11.51
C SER A 104 -0.95 -9.17 -11.74
N ARG A 105 -1.26 -8.89 -13.00
CA ARG A 105 -2.38 -8.04 -13.39
C ARG A 105 -3.70 -8.74 -13.06
N ALA A 106 -4.78 -7.96 -12.98
CA ALA A 106 -6.13 -8.51 -12.92
C ALA A 106 -6.49 -9.18 -14.26
N SER A 107 -7.55 -9.99 -14.27
CA SER A 107 -8.07 -10.53 -15.53
C SER A 107 -8.74 -9.44 -16.35
N ASP A 108 -8.65 -9.56 -17.68
CA ASP A 108 -9.34 -8.68 -18.61
C ASP A 108 -10.86 -8.66 -18.36
N GLU A 109 -11.44 -9.81 -17.97
CA GLU A 109 -12.85 -9.91 -17.61
C GLU A 109 -13.19 -9.07 -16.38
N PHE A 110 -12.34 -9.08 -15.36
CA PHE A 110 -12.53 -8.27 -14.16
C PHE A 110 -12.50 -6.78 -14.50
N VAL A 111 -11.51 -6.33 -15.27
CA VAL A 111 -11.38 -4.92 -15.70
C VAL A 111 -12.62 -4.49 -16.49
N LYS A 112 -13.09 -5.34 -17.41
CA LYS A 112 -14.31 -5.09 -18.18
C LYS A 112 -15.55 -5.00 -17.29
N LYS A 113 -15.71 -5.92 -16.33
CA LYS A 113 -16.85 -5.94 -15.40
C LYS A 113 -16.86 -4.72 -14.47
N ALA A 114 -15.68 -4.22 -14.09
CA ALA A 114 -15.54 -3.00 -13.31
C ALA A 114 -15.90 -1.72 -14.10
N GLY A 115 -16.02 -1.80 -15.43
CA GLY A 115 -16.33 -0.66 -16.29
C GLY A 115 -15.19 0.35 -16.38
N TRP A 116 -13.95 -0.07 -16.13
CA TRP A 116 -12.79 0.81 -16.16
C TRP A 116 -12.26 1.00 -17.58
N ASP A 117 -11.69 2.18 -17.83
CA ASP A 117 -10.97 2.46 -19.06
C ASP A 117 -9.77 1.52 -19.18
N LYS A 118 -9.80 0.66 -20.21
CA LYS A 118 -8.78 -0.38 -20.40
C LYS A 118 -7.40 0.22 -20.65
N ASP A 119 -7.32 1.31 -21.41
CA ASP A 119 -6.04 1.90 -21.79
C ASP A 119 -5.39 2.57 -20.57
N LEU A 120 -6.18 3.29 -19.78
CA LEU A 120 -5.69 3.91 -18.54
C LEU A 120 -5.26 2.86 -17.49
N VAL A 121 -5.97 1.73 -17.40
CA VAL A 121 -5.58 0.61 -16.53
C VAL A 121 -4.24 0.02 -16.98
N GLN A 122 -4.06 -0.18 -18.28
CA GLN A 122 -2.81 -0.70 -18.85
C GLN A 122 -1.62 0.25 -18.64
N GLU A 123 -1.83 1.56 -18.79
CA GLU A 123 -0.82 2.58 -18.47
C GLU A 123 -0.45 2.55 -16.98
N SER A 124 -1.45 2.44 -16.11
CA SER A 124 -1.26 2.36 -14.66
C SER A 124 -0.46 1.11 -14.26
N TYR A 125 -0.76 -0.05 -14.86
CA TYR A 125 0.02 -1.27 -14.64
C TYR A 125 1.48 -1.08 -15.04
N LYS A 126 1.73 -0.61 -16.27
CA LYS A 126 3.09 -0.36 -16.78
C LYS A 126 3.86 0.62 -15.90
N TRP A 127 3.19 1.66 -15.39
CA TRP A 127 3.82 2.64 -14.49
C TRP A 127 4.28 2.01 -13.17
N VAL A 128 3.50 1.12 -12.57
CA VAL A 128 3.92 0.40 -11.34
C VAL A 128 5.02 -0.62 -11.67
N GLU A 129 4.82 -1.38 -12.74
CA GLU A 129 5.74 -2.44 -13.17
C GLU A 129 7.14 -1.92 -13.43
N SER A 130 7.26 -0.76 -14.07
CA SER A 130 8.56 -0.15 -14.38
C SER A 130 9.36 0.31 -13.16
N LYS A 131 8.78 0.26 -11.95
CA LYS A 131 9.37 0.81 -10.72
C LYS A 131 9.66 -0.25 -9.67
N VAL A 132 8.74 -1.20 -9.50
CA VAL A 132 8.77 -2.12 -8.36
C VAL A 132 8.54 -3.58 -8.73
N VAL A 133 8.39 -3.93 -10.02
CA VAL A 133 8.14 -5.32 -10.45
C VAL A 133 9.33 -5.82 -11.27
N PHE A 134 9.78 -7.02 -10.92
CA PHE A 134 10.94 -7.68 -11.49
C PHE A 134 10.57 -9.08 -11.97
N MET A 135 11.25 -9.54 -13.01
CA MET A 135 11.21 -10.95 -13.41
C MET A 135 11.99 -11.77 -12.38
N PRO A 136 11.36 -12.76 -11.71
CA PRO A 136 12.04 -13.54 -10.70
C PRO A 136 12.95 -14.60 -11.31
N GLU A 137 14.05 -14.91 -10.61
CA GLU A 137 14.75 -16.18 -10.79
C GLU A 137 14.06 -17.26 -9.95
N LEU A 138 13.69 -18.36 -10.61
CA LEU A 138 13.03 -19.47 -9.92
C LEU A 138 14.01 -20.23 -9.05
N THR A 139 13.62 -20.47 -7.80
CA THR A 139 14.29 -21.44 -6.94
C THR A 139 14.06 -22.86 -7.46
N ARG A 140 14.93 -23.80 -7.06
CA ARG A 140 14.76 -25.24 -7.37
C ARG A 140 13.36 -25.75 -7.02
N TRP A 141 12.82 -25.32 -5.87
CA TRP A 141 11.47 -25.68 -5.45
C TRP A 141 10.40 -25.13 -6.40
N GLN A 142 10.48 -23.85 -6.78
CA GLN A 142 9.52 -23.26 -7.70
C GLN A 142 9.56 -23.92 -9.08
N SER A 143 10.74 -24.28 -9.59
CA SER A 143 10.86 -25.02 -10.86
C SER A 143 10.21 -26.40 -10.78
N ILE A 144 10.36 -27.12 -9.66
CA ILE A 144 9.70 -28.42 -9.44
C ILE A 144 8.18 -28.24 -9.39
N VAL A 145 7.68 -27.24 -8.65
CA VAL A 145 6.25 -26.94 -8.58
C VAL A 145 5.68 -26.59 -9.96
N GLN A 146 6.41 -25.81 -10.76
CA GLN A 146 6.04 -25.51 -12.15
C GLN A 146 5.89 -26.79 -12.98
N PHE A 147 6.85 -27.71 -12.92
CA PHE A 147 6.76 -29.00 -13.63
C PHE A 147 5.58 -29.83 -13.14
N GLY A 148 5.39 -29.90 -11.82
CA GLY A 148 4.26 -30.62 -11.21
C GLY A 148 2.90 -30.08 -11.65
N PHE A 149 2.75 -28.76 -11.82
CA PHE A 149 1.52 -28.19 -12.38
C PHE A 149 1.27 -28.65 -13.82
N LEU A 150 2.30 -28.69 -14.66
CA LEU A 150 2.15 -29.18 -16.03
C LEU A 150 1.80 -30.67 -16.05
N GLU A 151 2.47 -31.49 -15.23
CA GLU A 151 2.19 -32.92 -15.11
C GLU A 151 0.76 -33.19 -14.63
N ALA A 152 0.24 -32.36 -13.73
CA ALA A 152 -1.14 -32.44 -13.24
C ALA A 152 -2.19 -31.90 -14.24
N GLY A 153 -1.77 -31.44 -15.43
CA GLY A 153 -2.69 -31.01 -16.49
C GLY A 153 -3.03 -29.51 -16.51
N PHE A 154 -2.33 -28.67 -15.74
CA PHE A 154 -2.56 -27.21 -15.72
C PHE A 154 -1.89 -26.50 -16.92
N TYR A 155 -2.39 -26.80 -18.11
CA TYR A 155 -1.95 -26.23 -19.38
C TYR A 155 -2.75 -24.98 -19.79
N PRO A 156 -2.22 -24.14 -20.70
CA PRO A 156 -0.86 -24.20 -21.29
C PRO A 156 0.23 -23.72 -20.34
N TYR A 157 1.49 -23.95 -20.70
CA TYR A 157 2.63 -23.25 -20.09
C TYR A 157 2.77 -21.87 -20.74
N ASN A 158 2.53 -20.80 -19.99
CA ASN A 158 2.52 -19.43 -20.48
C ASN A 158 3.88 -18.70 -20.34
N GLY A 159 4.93 -19.39 -19.89
CA GLY A 159 6.22 -18.75 -19.65
C GLY A 159 6.15 -17.65 -18.58
N TYR A 160 6.97 -16.61 -18.74
CA TYR A 160 6.87 -15.39 -17.95
C TYR A 160 5.72 -14.52 -18.45
N SER A 161 4.74 -14.26 -17.60
CA SER A 161 3.59 -13.42 -17.94
C SER A 161 2.99 -12.75 -16.72
N LEU A 162 2.75 -11.44 -16.84
CA LEU A 162 2.05 -10.66 -15.82
C LEU A 162 0.52 -10.80 -15.94
N GLU A 163 0.01 -11.28 -17.08
CA GLU A 163 -1.42 -11.40 -17.34
C GLU A 163 -2.06 -12.54 -16.55
N HIS A 164 -3.22 -12.30 -15.93
CA HIS A 164 -3.98 -13.35 -15.27
C HIS A 164 -4.71 -14.19 -16.32
N THR A 165 -4.16 -15.37 -16.60
CA THR A 165 -4.60 -16.28 -17.66
C THR A 165 -4.62 -17.72 -17.16
N GLN A 166 -5.43 -18.56 -17.80
CA GLN A 166 -5.49 -19.99 -17.50
C GLN A 166 -4.15 -20.68 -17.81
N GLY A 167 -3.78 -21.64 -16.97
CA GLY A 167 -2.59 -22.48 -17.15
C GLY A 167 -1.49 -22.18 -16.12
N THR A 168 -0.27 -22.60 -16.44
CA THR A 168 0.89 -22.43 -15.57
C THR A 168 1.75 -21.27 -16.07
N LYS A 169 2.14 -20.35 -15.17
CA LYS A 169 2.98 -19.19 -15.52
C LYS A 169 4.01 -18.86 -14.44
N ILE A 170 5.03 -18.13 -14.87
CA ILE A 170 5.94 -17.40 -13.99
C ILE A 170 5.44 -15.95 -13.93
N GLY A 171 4.96 -15.52 -12.78
CA GLY A 171 4.52 -14.13 -12.57
C GLY A 171 5.66 -13.19 -12.20
N GLY A 172 5.34 -11.92 -12.03
CA GLY A 172 6.29 -10.91 -11.54
C GLY A 172 6.54 -11.07 -10.03
N SER A 173 7.59 -10.42 -9.56
CA SER A 173 7.96 -10.35 -8.15
C SER A 173 8.28 -8.90 -7.78
N ILE A 174 7.89 -8.47 -6.58
CA ILE A 174 8.36 -7.19 -6.03
C ILE A 174 9.69 -7.32 -5.27
N PHE A 175 10.25 -8.52 -5.18
CA PHE A 175 11.64 -8.72 -4.80
C PHE A 175 12.51 -8.66 -6.05
N ASP A 176 13.58 -7.87 -6.01
CA ASP A 176 14.58 -7.80 -7.06
C ASP A 176 15.55 -9.00 -7.03
N GLN A 177 16.52 -8.99 -7.95
CA GLN A 177 17.53 -10.05 -8.09
C GLN A 177 18.45 -10.17 -6.88
N CYS A 178 18.62 -9.10 -6.10
CA CYS A 178 19.38 -9.10 -4.85
C CYS A 178 18.54 -9.60 -3.67
N GLY A 179 17.25 -9.87 -3.86
CA GLY A 179 16.31 -10.24 -2.80
C GLY A 179 15.78 -9.04 -2.01
N LYS A 180 16.04 -7.80 -2.45
CA LYS A 180 15.45 -6.62 -1.82
C LYS A 180 14.01 -6.45 -2.29
N ARG A 181 13.11 -6.25 -1.34
CA ARG A 181 11.69 -5.92 -1.56
C ARG A 181 11.55 -4.46 -1.96
N HIS A 182 10.76 -4.22 -3.00
CA HIS A 182 10.27 -2.90 -3.40
C HIS A 182 8.77 -2.84 -3.10
N THR A 183 8.38 -1.99 -2.17
CA THR A 183 6.99 -1.88 -1.69
C THR A 183 6.27 -0.75 -2.42
N SER A 184 4.97 -0.57 -2.17
CA SER A 184 4.29 0.62 -2.66
C SER A 184 4.85 1.92 -2.07
N ALA A 185 5.58 1.89 -0.95
CA ALA A 185 6.23 3.08 -0.39
C ALA A 185 7.29 3.66 -1.34
N ASP A 186 7.95 2.82 -2.15
CA ASP A 186 8.93 3.27 -3.16
C ASP A 186 8.28 4.15 -4.24
N LEU A 187 6.99 3.95 -4.51
CA LEU A 187 6.24 4.73 -5.50
C LEU A 187 6.12 6.21 -5.10
N LEU A 188 6.15 6.52 -3.79
CA LEU A 188 6.12 7.90 -3.31
C LEU A 188 7.35 8.70 -3.77
N GLY A 189 8.49 8.03 -3.98
CA GLY A 189 9.71 8.65 -4.50
C GLY A 189 9.60 9.14 -5.95
N TYR A 190 8.56 8.70 -6.66
CA TYR A 190 8.24 9.14 -8.03
C TYR A 190 7.19 10.26 -8.07
N GLY A 191 6.65 10.66 -6.91
CA GLY A 191 5.86 11.88 -6.79
C GLY A 191 6.74 13.13 -6.78
N LYS A 192 6.12 14.31 -6.82
CA LYS A 192 6.86 15.58 -6.76
C LYS A 192 7.23 15.90 -5.30
N PRO A 193 8.51 15.93 -4.92
CA PRO A 193 8.91 15.94 -3.50
C PRO A 193 8.39 17.11 -2.67
N ASN A 194 8.23 18.30 -3.28
CA ASN A 194 7.74 19.50 -2.59
C ASN A 194 6.21 19.57 -2.50
N CYS A 195 5.51 18.62 -3.13
CA CYS A 195 4.06 18.58 -3.20
C CYS A 195 3.48 17.38 -2.43
N ILE A 196 4.33 16.56 -1.81
CA ILE A 196 3.92 15.43 -0.99
C ILE A 196 4.45 15.60 0.43
N THR A 197 3.64 15.28 1.41
CA THR A 197 4.03 15.18 2.82
C THR A 197 3.48 13.87 3.36
N VAL A 198 4.31 13.10 4.05
CA VAL A 198 3.92 11.82 4.63
C VAL A 198 4.11 11.92 6.14
N LEU A 199 3.00 11.89 6.87
CA LEU A 199 2.97 11.82 8.32
C LEU A 199 2.89 10.35 8.74
N LEU A 200 3.95 9.86 9.40
CA LEU A 200 4.04 8.50 9.92
C LEU A 200 3.60 8.43 11.39
N ASN A 201 3.37 7.22 11.89
CA ASN A 201 2.96 6.96 13.27
C ASN A 201 1.73 7.77 13.71
N ALA A 202 0.79 8.00 12.79
CA ALA A 202 -0.41 8.80 13.03
C ALA A 202 -1.69 8.04 12.67
N THR A 203 -2.56 7.87 13.67
CA THR A 203 -3.86 7.20 13.51
C THR A 203 -4.95 8.24 13.26
N VAL A 204 -5.57 8.19 12.09
CA VAL A 204 -6.79 8.95 11.82
C VAL A 204 -7.95 8.35 12.62
N LYS A 205 -8.70 9.22 13.31
CA LYS A 205 -9.83 8.84 14.18
C LYS A 205 -11.19 9.15 13.58
N SER A 206 -11.30 10.24 12.81
CA SER A 206 -12.54 10.59 12.15
C SER A 206 -12.33 11.57 11.01
N ILE A 207 -13.26 11.51 10.04
CA ILE A 207 -13.42 12.55 9.02
C ILE A 207 -14.17 13.73 9.64
N ILE A 208 -13.71 14.94 9.33
CA ILE A 208 -14.39 16.19 9.68
C ILE A 208 -15.27 16.56 8.49
N PHE A 209 -16.54 16.82 8.74
CA PHE A 209 -17.48 17.28 7.73
C PHE A 209 -17.85 18.76 7.93
N ASP A 210 -18.31 19.40 6.86
CA ASP A 210 -18.96 20.70 6.95
C ASP A 210 -20.25 20.65 7.79
N ALA A 211 -20.83 21.82 8.08
CA ALA A 211 -22.02 21.92 8.94
C ALA A 211 -23.21 21.10 8.42
N ASN A 212 -23.33 20.99 7.10
CA ASN A 212 -24.42 20.26 6.43
C ASN A 212 -24.13 18.76 6.25
N LYS A 213 -22.93 18.30 6.62
CA LYS A 213 -22.44 16.92 6.42
C LYS A 213 -22.47 16.45 4.96
N THR A 214 -22.32 17.40 4.04
CA THR A 214 -22.32 17.16 2.60
C THR A 214 -20.91 17.00 2.04
N ARG A 215 -19.89 17.51 2.75
CA ARG A 215 -18.50 17.49 2.28
C ARG A 215 -17.53 17.18 3.40
N ALA A 216 -16.56 16.30 3.13
CA ALA A 216 -15.40 16.12 3.99
C ALA A 216 -14.50 17.36 3.88
N VAL A 217 -14.19 17.98 5.02
CA VAL A 217 -13.37 19.21 5.12
C VAL A 217 -12.03 18.97 5.80
N GLY A 218 -11.77 17.75 6.25
CA GLY A 218 -10.50 17.40 6.89
C GLY A 218 -10.58 16.10 7.65
N VAL A 219 -9.56 15.84 8.46
CA VAL A 219 -9.50 14.67 9.35
C VAL A 219 -8.98 15.05 10.72
N ARG A 220 -9.44 14.30 11.72
CA ARG A 220 -8.90 14.30 13.08
C ARG A 220 -7.99 13.10 13.23
N PHE A 221 -6.80 13.31 13.76
CA PHE A 221 -5.81 12.24 13.97
C PHE A 221 -5.08 12.41 15.31
N MET A 222 -4.32 11.39 15.69
CA MET A 222 -3.49 11.35 16.89
C MET A 222 -2.25 10.49 16.66
N GLU A 223 -1.30 10.55 17.58
CA GLU A 223 -0.11 9.70 17.56
C GLU A 223 -0.51 8.22 17.78
N SER A 224 0.17 7.30 17.11
CA SER A 224 -0.12 5.86 17.10
C SER A 224 0.60 5.08 18.22
N ASP A 225 0.91 5.73 19.34
CA ASP A 225 1.72 5.19 20.44
C ASP A 225 0.90 4.44 21.51
N GLY A 226 -0.44 4.44 21.40
CA GLY A 226 -1.35 3.81 22.36
C GLY A 226 -1.57 4.61 23.65
N ASN A 227 -0.81 5.67 23.91
CA ASN A 227 -0.83 6.44 25.16
C ASN A 227 -1.29 7.89 24.98
N SER A 228 -1.09 8.46 23.80
CA SER A 228 -1.40 9.85 23.52
C SER A 228 -2.90 10.08 23.40
N SER A 229 -3.47 10.91 24.26
CA SER A 229 -4.87 11.39 24.13
C SER A 229 -4.99 12.66 23.29
N LYS A 230 -3.86 13.25 22.90
CA LYS A 230 -3.82 14.51 22.18
C LYS A 230 -4.30 14.33 20.75
N SER A 231 -5.31 15.11 20.40
CA SER A 231 -5.94 15.10 19.09
C SER A 231 -5.50 16.31 18.27
N TYR A 232 -5.14 16.05 17.02
CA TYR A 232 -4.76 17.04 16.02
C TYR A 232 -5.81 17.07 14.89
N LYS A 233 -5.81 18.15 14.11
CA LYS A 233 -6.70 18.33 12.97
C LYS A 233 -5.92 18.85 11.78
N VAL A 234 -6.29 18.42 10.59
CA VAL A 234 -5.79 18.93 9.33
C VAL A 234 -6.95 19.02 8.35
N HIS A 235 -6.93 20.02 7.47
CA HIS A 235 -8.05 20.33 6.59
C HIS A 235 -7.69 20.14 5.12
N VAL A 236 -8.72 19.98 4.30
CA VAL A 236 -8.57 20.10 2.85
C VAL A 236 -8.84 21.54 2.40
N GLU A 237 -8.29 21.93 1.27
CA GLU A 237 -8.59 23.24 0.66
C GLU A 237 -10.09 23.45 0.41
N GLN A 238 -10.58 24.66 0.65
CA GLN A 238 -12.01 24.92 0.86
C GLN A 238 -12.93 24.61 -0.33
N HIS A 239 -12.43 24.65 -1.56
CA HIS A 239 -13.27 24.61 -2.77
C HIS A 239 -13.08 23.37 -3.64
N ARG A 240 -11.96 22.66 -3.51
CA ARG A 240 -11.62 21.54 -4.40
C ARG A 240 -10.97 20.36 -3.69
N GLY A 241 -10.66 20.50 -2.41
CA GLY A 241 -9.89 19.48 -1.74
C GLY A 241 -10.75 18.29 -1.31
N GLU A 242 -10.12 17.11 -1.31
CA GLU A 242 -10.77 15.84 -1.02
C GLU A 242 -10.03 15.03 0.04
N VAL A 243 -10.79 14.31 0.86
CA VAL A 243 -10.27 13.30 1.77
C VAL A 243 -10.52 11.94 1.14
N ILE A 244 -9.45 11.17 0.91
CA ILE A 244 -9.51 9.86 0.27
C ILE A 244 -9.12 8.79 1.27
N LEU A 245 -10.02 7.84 1.53
CA LEU A 245 -9.77 6.72 2.42
C LEU A 245 -9.05 5.59 1.65
N ALA A 246 -7.81 5.31 2.05
CA ALA A 246 -6.97 4.25 1.53
C ALA A 246 -6.40 3.36 2.67
N ALA A 247 -7.14 3.25 3.78
CA ALA A 247 -6.72 2.56 5.00
C ALA A 247 -6.79 1.02 4.90
N GLY A 248 -7.23 0.50 3.75
CA GLY A 248 -7.40 -0.93 3.48
C GLY A 248 -8.81 -1.44 3.84
N ALA A 249 -9.08 -2.69 3.47
CA ALA A 249 -10.43 -3.26 3.47
C ALA A 249 -11.14 -3.31 4.83
N ARG A 250 -10.39 -3.31 5.94
CA ARG A 250 -10.97 -3.31 7.30
C ARG A 250 -11.14 -1.92 7.89
N GLU A 251 -10.11 -1.08 7.78
CA GLU A 251 -10.08 0.22 8.45
C GLU A 251 -10.83 1.30 7.66
N SER A 252 -11.00 1.15 6.34
CA SER A 252 -11.76 2.13 5.56
C SER A 252 -13.26 2.06 5.85
N SER A 253 -13.75 0.90 6.32
CA SER A 253 -15.15 0.70 6.75
C SER A 253 -15.39 0.97 8.23
N GLN A 254 -14.33 1.10 9.02
CA GLN A 254 -14.38 1.31 10.46
C GLN A 254 -14.50 2.80 10.78
#